data_AF-A0A482D6B2-F1
#
_entry.id   AF-A0A482D6B2-F1
#
_cell.length_a   1.000
_cell.length_b   1.000
_cell.length_c   1.000
_cell.angle_alpha   90.00
_cell.angle_beta   90.00
_cell.angle_gamma   90.00
#
_symmetry.space_group_name_H-M   'P 1'
#
loop_
_entity.id
_entity.type
_entity.pdbx_description
1 polymer ?
#
loop_
_entity_poly.entity_id
_entity_poly.type
_entity_poly.pdbx_seq_one_letter_code
_entity_poly.pdbx_strand_id
1 'polypeptide(L)'
;MSAFFNATIYQPFYNAFIFLIGSLPFLDAGVIIIIFTIITKLVLLPLSIKASIAQMEMKSHEKNLNDIKEKHKDNKEEYGRKQLEYYKEHGINPFSSIFILLIQLPILIGVYQVFIKSGLPAINTALLYSFVSAPLVVNMLFLNLIDISHKSLVLALLAGITTYFQASFASPLQTKGNTSKQGDLAKAMAVQMKYILPVFMAYISYIISGAVALYLITSNLFAIGQELYIKKKYHKTTIVV
;
A
#
# COMPACT_ATOMS: atom_id res chain seq x y z
N MET A 1 -19.19 -1.09 13.75
CA MET A 1 -17.76 -1.44 13.76
C MET A 1 -17.46 -2.07 15.10
N SER A 2 -16.81 -3.23 15.13
CA SER A 2 -16.56 -3.95 16.39
C SER A 2 -15.67 -3.12 17.32
N ALA A 3 -15.96 -3.14 18.62
CA ALA A 3 -15.16 -2.44 19.63
C ALA A 3 -13.68 -2.82 19.55
N PHE A 4 -13.37 -4.07 19.17
CA PHE A 4 -12.02 -4.56 18.93
C PHE A 4 -11.27 -3.78 17.84
N PHE A 5 -11.89 -3.53 16.68
CA PHE A 5 -11.24 -2.77 15.61
C PHE A 5 -10.98 -1.32 16.03
N ASN A 6 -11.91 -0.73 16.77
CA ASN A 6 -11.79 0.63 17.27
C ASN A 6 -10.61 0.75 18.24
N ALA A 7 -10.55 -0.11 19.26
CA ALA A 7 -9.52 -0.07 20.29
C ALA A 7 -8.12 -0.47 19.81
N THR A 8 -8.02 -1.45 18.89
CA THR A 8 -6.71 -2.00 18.48
C THR A 8 -6.11 -1.28 17.27
N ILE A 9 -6.93 -0.76 16.35
CA ILE A 9 -6.46 -0.13 15.11
C ILE A 9 -6.74 1.36 15.13
N TYR A 10 -7.99 1.77 15.24
CA TYR A 10 -8.33 3.18 15.03
C TYR A 10 -7.79 4.09 16.13
N GLN A 11 -7.95 3.73 17.41
CA GLN A 11 -7.55 4.57 18.52
C GLN A 11 -6.03 4.79 18.60
N PRO A 12 -5.16 3.77 18.44
CA PRO A 12 -3.72 3.99 18.39
C PRO A 12 -3.28 4.86 17.21
N PHE A 13 -3.85 4.63 16.02
CA PHE A 13 -3.53 5.43 14.83
C PHE A 13 -3.98 6.89 14.98
N TYR A 14 -5.18 7.11 15.51
CA TYR A 14 -5.69 8.45 15.80
C TYR A 14 -4.82 9.17 16.81
N ASN A 15 -4.49 8.52 17.92
CA ASN A 15 -3.65 9.10 18.96
C ASN A 15 -2.23 9.40 18.47
N ALA A 16 -1.63 8.49 17.70
CA ALA A 16 -0.32 8.72 17.11
C ALA A 16 -0.34 9.92 16.15
N PHE A 17 -1.41 10.07 15.36
CA PHE A 17 -1.57 11.20 14.45
C PHE A 17 -1.78 12.52 15.19
N ILE A 18 -2.68 12.57 16.18
CA ILE A 18 -2.91 13.77 17.00
C ILE A 18 -1.68 14.13 17.82
N PHE A 19 -0.96 13.15 18.37
CA PHE A 19 0.30 13.36 19.06
C PHE A 19 1.35 14.01 18.14
N LEU A 20 1.41 13.60 16.88
CA LEU A 20 2.31 14.19 15.89
C LEU A 20 1.93 15.64 15.55
N ILE A 21 0.63 15.95 15.46
CA ILE A 21 0.15 17.33 15.31
C ILE A 21 0.49 18.18 16.54
N GLY A 22 0.22 17.68 17.74
CA GLY A 22 0.52 18.39 18.98
C GLY A 22 2.02 18.63 19.19
N SER A 23 2.87 17.69 18.72
CA SER A 23 4.32 17.81 18.81
C SER A 23 4.92 18.79 17.79
N LEU A 24 4.25 19.02 16.67
CA LEU A 24 4.72 19.85 15.56
C LEU A 24 3.67 20.91 15.17
N PRO A 25 3.34 21.86 16.06
CA PRO A 25 2.24 22.81 15.85
C PRO A 25 2.52 23.84 14.75
N PHE A 26 3.78 23.98 14.32
CA PHE A 26 4.20 24.88 13.25
C PHE A 26 4.02 24.28 11.84
N LEU A 27 3.69 22.98 11.74
CA LEU A 27 3.45 22.31 10.46
C LEU A 27 1.97 22.25 10.15
N ASP A 28 1.64 22.35 8.86
CA ASP A 28 0.29 22.08 8.40
C ASP A 28 -0.04 20.58 8.44
N ALA A 29 -1.32 20.26 8.49
CA ALA A 29 -1.83 18.90 8.56
C ALA A 29 -1.39 18.05 7.36
N GLY A 30 -1.15 18.65 6.20
CA GLY A 30 -0.67 17.93 5.02
C GLY A 30 0.77 17.45 5.17
N VAL A 31 1.67 18.30 5.69
CA VAL A 31 3.04 17.89 6.02
C VAL A 31 3.03 16.82 7.10
N ILE A 32 2.15 16.92 8.09
CA ILE A 32 1.99 15.92 9.15
C ILE A 32 1.53 14.58 8.57
N ILE A 33 0.59 14.57 7.61
CA ILE A 33 0.21 13.35 6.87
C ILE A 33 1.42 12.74 6.17
N ILE A 34 2.25 13.56 5.50
CA ILE A 34 3.45 13.08 4.81
C ILE A 34 4.40 12.41 5.80
N ILE A 35 4.72 13.08 6.91
CA ILE A 35 5.62 12.56 7.95
C ILE A 35 5.06 11.26 8.53
N PHE A 36 3.79 11.24 8.91
CA PHE A 36 3.13 10.07 9.45
C PHE A 36 3.18 8.88 8.46
N THR A 37 2.94 9.15 7.19
CA THR A 37 3.02 8.14 6.12
C THR A 37 4.43 7.58 5.99
N ILE A 38 5.46 8.43 6.01
CA ILE A 38 6.86 7.99 5.93
C ILE A 38 7.23 7.14 7.15
N ILE A 39 6.86 7.57 8.37
CA ILE A 39 7.15 6.80 9.59
C ILE A 39 6.52 5.41 9.52
N THR A 40 5.23 5.32 9.18
CA THR A 40 4.54 4.02 9.07
C THR A 40 5.18 3.14 8.00
N LYS A 41 5.58 3.70 6.85
CA LYS A 41 6.30 2.96 5.81
C LYS A 41 7.69 2.50 6.25
N LEU A 42 8.42 3.29 7.02
CA LEU A 42 9.73 2.90 7.55
C LEU A 42 9.62 1.75 8.55
N VAL A 43 8.60 1.76 9.42
CA VAL A 43 8.32 0.63 10.34
C VAL A 43 8.01 -0.64 9.55
N LEU A 44 7.28 -0.53 8.44
CA LEU A 44 6.93 -1.66 7.56
C LEU A 44 8.01 -2.01 6.54
N LEU A 45 9.07 -1.22 6.43
CA LEU A 45 10.13 -1.40 5.44
C LEU A 45 10.76 -2.79 5.45
N PRO A 46 11.19 -3.39 6.59
CA PRO A 46 11.83 -4.71 6.57
C PRO A 46 10.90 -5.79 6.05
N LEU A 47 9.61 -5.71 6.39
CA LEU A 47 8.60 -6.63 5.88
C LEU A 47 8.36 -6.40 4.39
N SER A 48 8.27 -5.15 3.97
CA SER A 48 8.04 -4.75 2.58
C SER A 48 9.16 -5.21 1.65
N ILE A 49 10.41 -5.15 2.11
CA ILE A 49 11.56 -5.71 1.41
C ILE A 49 11.41 -7.22 1.21
N LYS A 50 11.06 -7.96 2.27
CA LYS A 50 10.92 -9.43 2.18
C LYS A 50 9.89 -9.87 1.15
N ALA A 51 8.75 -9.19 1.07
CA ALA A 51 7.75 -9.56 0.07
C ALA A 51 8.12 -9.15 -1.36
N SER A 52 8.77 -7.99 -1.54
CA SER A 52 9.25 -7.58 -2.87
C SER A 52 10.28 -8.60 -3.39
N ILE A 53 11.21 -9.06 -2.53
CA ILE A 53 12.14 -10.15 -2.86
C ILE A 53 11.39 -11.44 -3.22
N ALA A 54 10.42 -11.86 -2.40
CA ALA A 54 9.63 -13.06 -2.69
C ALA A 54 8.89 -12.96 -4.03
N GLN A 55 8.36 -11.78 -4.39
CA GLN A 55 7.72 -11.55 -5.69
C GLN A 55 8.70 -11.64 -6.86
N MET A 56 9.91 -11.09 -6.71
CA MET A 56 10.95 -11.21 -7.73
C MET A 56 11.40 -12.67 -7.93
N GLU A 57 11.54 -13.43 -6.85
CA GLU A 57 11.85 -14.87 -6.93
C GLU A 57 10.72 -15.68 -7.57
N MET A 58 9.46 -15.40 -7.20
CA MET A 58 8.33 -16.04 -7.88
C MET A 58 8.34 -15.77 -9.39
N LYS A 59 8.76 -14.56 -9.80
CA LYS A 59 8.87 -14.18 -11.20
C LYS A 59 10.08 -14.83 -11.90
N SER A 60 11.22 -14.98 -11.23
CA SER A 60 12.40 -15.66 -11.79
C SER A 60 12.09 -17.13 -12.10
N HIS A 61 11.24 -17.76 -11.29
CA HIS A 61 10.82 -19.15 -11.44
C HIS A 61 9.53 -19.36 -12.28
N GLU A 62 8.98 -18.31 -12.89
CA GLU A 62 7.72 -18.37 -13.64
C GLU A 62 7.75 -19.43 -14.77
N LYS A 63 8.91 -19.60 -15.43
CA LYS A 63 9.09 -20.62 -16.48
C LYS A 63 8.96 -22.05 -15.94
N ASN A 64 9.66 -22.37 -14.85
CA ASN A 64 9.62 -23.71 -14.26
C ASN A 64 8.23 -24.04 -13.71
N LEU A 65 7.55 -23.03 -13.14
CA LEU A 65 6.17 -23.15 -12.69
C LEU A 65 5.20 -23.38 -13.85
N ASN A 66 5.46 -22.79 -15.02
CA ASN A 66 4.69 -23.09 -16.23
C ASN A 66 4.89 -24.53 -16.69
N ASP A 67 6.09 -25.10 -16.62
CA ASP A 67 6.32 -26.51 -16.97
C ASP A 67 5.58 -27.47 -16.01
N ILE A 68 5.58 -27.17 -14.71
CA ILE A 68 4.77 -27.91 -13.71
C ILE A 68 3.28 -27.79 -14.05
N LYS A 69 2.83 -26.59 -14.41
CA LYS A 69 1.45 -26.35 -14.84
C LYS A 69 1.10 -27.19 -16.07
N GLU A 70 2.00 -27.31 -17.05
CA GLU A 70 1.77 -28.11 -18.25
C GLU A 70 1.61 -29.60 -17.96
N LYS A 71 2.41 -30.14 -17.04
CA LYS A 71 2.37 -31.55 -16.65
C LYS A 71 1.12 -31.93 -15.85
N HIS A 72 0.48 -30.96 -15.18
CA HIS A 72 -0.68 -31.19 -14.31
C HIS A 72 -1.92 -30.39 -14.73
N LYS A 73 -2.08 -30.08 -16.03
CA LYS A 73 -3.20 -29.27 -16.57
C LYS A 73 -4.57 -29.82 -16.18
N ASP A 74 -4.70 -31.14 -16.11
CA ASP A 74 -5.97 -31.84 -15.86
C ASP A 74 -6.26 -32.04 -14.36
N ASN A 75 -5.28 -31.83 -13.49
CA ASN A 75 -5.41 -32.01 -12.04
C ASN A 75 -5.01 -30.75 -11.27
N LYS A 76 -6.00 -29.87 -11.02
CA LYS A 76 -5.79 -28.59 -10.32
C LYS A 76 -5.28 -28.75 -8.89
N GLU A 77 -5.69 -29.81 -8.19
CA GLU A 77 -5.27 -30.07 -6.81
C GLU A 77 -3.79 -30.44 -6.78
N GLU A 78 -3.39 -31.37 -7.66
CA GLU A 78 -2.00 -31.81 -7.77
C GLU A 78 -1.08 -30.68 -8.25
N TYR A 79 -1.55 -29.85 -9.21
CA TYR A 79 -0.84 -28.63 -9.60
C TYR A 79 -0.60 -27.69 -8.40
N GLY A 80 -1.62 -27.42 -7.58
CA GLY A 80 -1.49 -26.58 -6.40
C GLY A 80 -0.50 -27.14 -5.38
N ARG A 81 -0.54 -28.46 -5.14
CA ARG A 81 0.40 -29.14 -4.24
C ARG A 81 1.84 -29.05 -4.76
N LYS A 82 2.06 -29.34 -6.05
CA LYS A 82 3.38 -29.29 -6.69
C LYS A 82 3.94 -27.88 -6.78
N GLN A 83 3.09 -26.88 -7.01
CA GLN A 83 3.48 -25.48 -6.96
C GLN A 83 3.97 -25.08 -5.57
N LEU A 84 3.26 -25.48 -4.50
CA LEU A 84 3.67 -25.19 -3.13
C LEU A 84 4.94 -25.95 -2.72
N GLU A 85 5.07 -27.20 -3.14
CA GLU A 85 6.27 -28.03 -2.95
C GLU A 85 7.49 -27.36 -3.60
N TYR A 86 7.34 -26.92 -4.85
CA TYR A 86 8.38 -26.18 -5.57
C TYR A 86 8.80 -24.90 -4.86
N TYR A 87 7.84 -24.09 -4.39
CA TYR A 87 8.16 -22.87 -3.61
C TYR A 87 8.92 -23.19 -2.33
N LYS A 88 8.55 -24.26 -1.61
CA LYS A 88 9.25 -24.69 -0.40
C LYS A 88 10.68 -25.15 -0.67
N GLU A 89 10.88 -25.95 -1.72
CA GLU A 89 12.20 -26.43 -2.14
C GLU A 89 13.17 -25.29 -2.49
N HIS A 90 12.64 -24.20 -3.05
CA HIS A 90 13.43 -23.01 -3.42
C HIS A 90 13.45 -21.92 -2.33
N GLY A 91 12.90 -22.18 -1.15
CA GLY A 91 12.87 -21.21 -0.04
C GLY A 91 12.01 -19.97 -0.29
N ILE A 92 11.07 -20.03 -1.24
CA ILE A 92 10.20 -18.92 -1.64
C ILE A 92 8.95 -18.92 -0.77
N ASN A 93 8.63 -17.78 -0.15
CA ASN A 93 7.41 -17.63 0.64
C ASN A 93 6.32 -16.86 -0.14
N PRO A 94 5.33 -17.56 -0.75
CA PRO A 94 4.26 -16.92 -1.53
C PRO A 94 3.31 -16.06 -0.66
N PHE A 95 3.28 -16.30 0.65
CA PHE A 95 2.42 -15.57 1.59
C PHE A 95 3.03 -14.25 2.08
N SER A 96 4.26 -13.92 1.69
CA SER A 96 4.87 -12.64 2.06
C SER A 96 4.06 -11.43 1.57
N SER A 97 3.49 -11.55 0.36
CA SER A 97 2.67 -10.50 -0.27
C SER A 97 1.32 -10.30 0.44
N ILE A 98 0.65 -11.41 0.83
CA ILE A 98 -0.64 -11.32 1.53
C ILE A 98 -0.46 -10.71 2.92
N PHE A 99 0.65 -11.02 3.61
CA PHE A 99 0.90 -10.52 4.95
C PHE A 99 1.07 -9.00 4.98
N ILE A 100 1.75 -8.41 3.99
CA ILE A 100 1.81 -6.94 3.87
C ILE A 100 0.43 -6.36 3.60
N LEU A 101 -0.35 -6.96 2.69
CA LEU A 101 -1.68 -6.46 2.36
C LEU A 101 -2.57 -6.43 3.62
N LEU A 102 -2.52 -7.49 4.43
CA LEU A 102 -3.26 -7.59 5.69
C LEU A 102 -2.87 -6.52 6.70
N ILE A 103 -1.61 -6.09 6.74
CA ILE A 103 -1.16 -4.99 7.59
C ILE A 103 -1.49 -3.62 6.99
N GLN A 104 -1.48 -3.50 5.66
CA GLN A 104 -1.75 -2.26 4.94
C GLN A 104 -3.22 -1.84 5.02
N LEU A 105 -4.16 -2.81 5.08
CA LEU A 105 -5.60 -2.54 5.18
C LEU A 105 -6.00 -1.79 6.47
N PRO A 106 -5.61 -2.25 7.69
CA PRO A 106 -5.85 -1.51 8.93
C PRO A 106 -5.31 -0.08 8.91
N ILE A 107 -4.13 0.14 8.34
CA ILE A 107 -3.50 1.47 8.23
C ILE A 107 -4.34 2.39 7.35
N LEU A 108 -4.77 1.90 6.18
CA LEU A 108 -5.61 2.65 5.27
C LEU A 108 -6.93 3.05 5.93
N ILE A 109 -7.56 2.10 6.65
CA ILE A 109 -8.81 2.39 7.38
C ILE A 109 -8.56 3.36 8.53
N GLY A 110 -7.45 3.23 9.26
CA GLY A 110 -7.07 4.13 10.35
C GLY A 110 -6.95 5.58 9.87
N VAL A 111 -6.17 5.81 8.81
CA VAL A 111 -6.01 7.13 8.20
C VAL A 111 -7.35 7.66 7.68
N TYR A 112 -8.10 6.84 6.94
CA TYR A 112 -9.42 7.22 6.43
C TYR A 112 -10.38 7.64 7.56
N GLN A 113 -10.38 6.90 8.66
CA GLN A 113 -11.29 7.13 9.76
C GLN A 113 -10.91 8.37 10.58
N VAL A 114 -9.61 8.71 10.67
CA VAL A 114 -9.15 9.97 11.26
C VAL A 114 -9.77 11.17 10.55
N PHE A 115 -9.84 11.15 9.22
CA PHE A 115 -10.38 12.28 8.46
C PHE A 115 -11.89 12.29 8.37
N ILE A 116 -12.55 11.12 8.25
CA ILE A 116 -14.01 11.07 8.11
C ILE A 116 -14.75 11.11 9.44
N LYS A 117 -14.30 10.37 10.46
CA LYS A 117 -15.04 10.26 11.73
C LYS A 117 -14.59 11.24 12.79
N SER A 118 -13.31 11.59 12.82
CA SER A 118 -12.83 12.52 13.83
C SER A 118 -13.16 13.97 13.49
N GLY A 119 -13.40 14.28 12.20
CA GLY A 119 -13.90 15.58 11.77
C GLY A 119 -12.86 16.69 11.85
N LEU A 120 -11.58 16.39 11.54
CA LEU A 120 -10.53 17.42 11.47
C LEU A 120 -11.02 18.60 10.60
N PRO A 121 -10.88 19.85 11.08
CA PRO A 121 -10.01 20.28 12.19
C PRO A 121 -10.55 20.07 13.62
N ALA A 122 -11.81 19.66 13.81
CA ALA A 122 -12.32 19.33 15.14
C ALA A 122 -11.67 18.03 15.66
N ILE A 123 -11.21 18.05 16.91
CA ILE A 123 -10.53 16.92 17.54
C ILE A 123 -11.49 16.31 18.55
N ASN A 124 -11.73 15.00 18.42
CA ASN A 124 -12.55 14.27 19.38
C ASN A 124 -11.68 13.87 20.58
N THR A 125 -11.72 14.71 21.62
CA THR A 125 -10.96 14.52 22.86
C THR A 125 -11.33 13.24 23.62
N ALA A 126 -12.53 12.69 23.41
CA ALA A 126 -12.96 11.44 24.06
C ALA A 126 -12.22 10.20 23.54
N LEU A 127 -11.56 10.30 22.39
CA LEU A 127 -10.75 9.21 21.82
C LEU A 127 -9.27 9.32 22.20
N LEU A 128 -8.85 10.42 22.83
CA LEU A 128 -7.46 10.67 23.17
C LEU A 128 -7.03 9.86 24.39
N TYR A 129 -5.81 9.35 24.35
CA TYR A 129 -5.14 8.82 25.52
C TYR A 129 -4.76 9.96 26.46
N SER A 130 -4.66 9.65 27.75
CA SER A 130 -4.38 10.63 28.81
C SER A 130 -3.10 11.45 28.60
N PHE A 131 -2.14 10.90 27.84
CA PHE A 131 -0.86 11.55 27.54
C PHE A 131 -0.86 12.34 26.22
N VAL A 132 -1.95 12.34 25.44
CA VAL A 132 -2.05 13.05 24.16
C VAL A 132 -2.83 14.34 24.35
N SER A 133 -2.16 15.49 24.26
CA SER A 133 -2.80 16.80 24.32
C SER A 133 -3.46 17.15 22.99
N ALA A 134 -4.68 17.68 23.05
CA ALA A 134 -5.38 18.16 21.86
C ALA A 134 -4.81 19.52 21.41
N PRO A 135 -4.30 19.65 20.17
CA PRO A 135 -3.90 20.94 19.65
C PRO A 135 -5.10 21.88 19.48
N LEU A 136 -4.90 23.17 19.78
CA LEU A 136 -5.93 24.21 19.75
C LEU A 136 -6.37 24.58 18.32
N VAL A 137 -5.46 24.51 17.36
CA VAL A 137 -5.72 24.83 15.94
C VAL A 137 -4.98 23.81 15.07
N VAL A 138 -5.66 23.28 14.06
CA VAL A 138 -5.07 22.42 13.03
C VAL A 138 -5.15 23.15 11.70
N ASN A 139 -4.00 23.54 11.15
CA ASN A 139 -3.95 24.16 9.82
C ASN A 139 -4.15 23.10 8.75
N MET A 140 -5.28 23.15 8.06
CA MET A 140 -5.63 22.21 6.99
C MET A 140 -5.27 22.71 5.58
N LEU A 141 -4.64 23.88 5.46
CA LEU A 141 -4.07 24.31 4.18
C LEU A 141 -2.67 23.72 4.00
N PHE A 142 -2.58 22.71 3.15
CA PHE A 142 -1.31 22.14 2.75
C PHE A 142 -0.48 23.18 1.98
N LEU A 143 0.72 23.47 2.50
CA LEU A 143 1.66 24.46 1.96
C LEU A 143 1.06 25.87 1.79
N ASN A 144 0.00 26.21 2.53
CA ASN A 144 -0.79 27.43 2.34
C ASN A 144 -1.44 27.58 0.94
N LEU A 145 -1.55 26.48 0.17
CA LEU A 145 -2.05 26.51 -1.22
C LEU A 145 -3.32 25.69 -1.40
N ILE A 146 -3.42 24.52 -0.75
CA ILE A 146 -4.49 23.56 -1.02
C ILE A 146 -5.16 23.16 0.30
N ASP A 147 -6.46 23.41 0.43
CA ASP A 147 -7.24 22.88 1.55
C ASP A 147 -7.43 21.37 1.39
N ILE A 148 -6.89 20.60 2.33
CA ILE A 148 -6.97 19.14 2.32
C ILE A 148 -8.16 18.58 3.10
N SER A 149 -8.92 19.44 3.79
CA SER A 149 -10.18 19.07 4.48
C SER A 149 -11.26 18.69 3.48
N HIS A 150 -11.25 19.35 2.32
CA HIS A 150 -12.26 19.21 1.29
C HIS A 150 -11.77 18.38 0.09
N LYS A 151 -12.67 18.16 -0.86
CA LYS A 151 -12.36 17.44 -2.10
C LYS A 151 -11.38 18.26 -2.93
N SER A 152 -10.30 17.62 -3.40
CA SER A 152 -9.33 18.26 -4.28
C SER A 152 -9.13 17.41 -5.52
N LEU A 153 -9.58 17.93 -6.67
CA LEU A 153 -9.43 17.26 -7.96
C LEU A 153 -7.95 17.12 -8.35
N VAL A 154 -7.14 18.15 -8.07
CA VAL A 154 -5.70 18.15 -8.36
C VAL A 154 -5.00 17.02 -7.59
N LEU A 155 -5.23 16.93 -6.28
CA LEU A 155 -4.63 15.87 -5.47
C LEU A 155 -5.17 14.48 -5.86
N ALA A 156 -6.46 14.36 -6.16
CA ALA A 156 -7.03 13.08 -6.58
C ALA A 156 -6.46 12.57 -7.91
N LEU A 157 -6.25 13.44 -8.90
CA LEU A 157 -5.60 13.08 -10.16
C LEU A 157 -4.14 12.66 -9.93
N LEU A 158 -3.40 13.38 -9.09
CA LEU A 158 -2.03 13.02 -8.72
C LEU A 158 -1.99 11.68 -7.97
N ALA A 159 -2.96 11.40 -7.11
CA ALA A 159 -3.09 10.10 -6.43
C ALA A 159 -3.32 8.97 -7.46
N GLY A 160 -4.17 9.19 -8.46
CA GLY A 160 -4.36 8.25 -9.57
C GLY A 160 -3.08 8.00 -10.37
N ILE A 161 -2.39 9.07 -10.79
CA ILE A 161 -1.15 8.99 -11.56
C ILE A 161 -0.07 8.23 -10.77
N THR A 162 0.12 8.56 -9.50
CA THR A 162 1.11 7.88 -8.64
C THR A 162 0.73 6.42 -8.40
N THR A 163 -0.56 6.09 -8.28
CA THR A 163 -1.03 4.69 -8.16
C THR A 163 -0.74 3.90 -9.44
N TYR A 164 -0.93 4.51 -10.61
CA TYR A 164 -0.60 3.89 -11.90
C TYR A 164 0.90 3.54 -11.99
N PHE A 165 1.76 4.49 -11.64
CA PHE A 165 3.21 4.24 -11.63
C PHE A 165 3.58 3.18 -10.58
N GLN A 166 3.03 3.27 -9.37
CA GLN A 166 3.26 2.29 -8.32
C GLN A 166 2.87 0.87 -8.76
N ALA A 167 1.70 0.70 -9.37
CA ALA A 167 1.25 -0.59 -9.90
C ALA A 167 2.18 -1.11 -11.02
N SER A 168 2.61 -0.20 -11.90
CA SER A 168 3.53 -0.53 -13.00
C SER A 168 4.91 -0.99 -12.51
N PHE A 169 5.42 -0.41 -11.43
CA PHE A 169 6.69 -0.80 -10.83
C PHE A 169 6.55 -2.04 -9.94
N ALA A 170 5.46 -2.21 -9.21
CA ALA A 170 5.25 -3.37 -8.35
C ALA A 170 4.99 -4.67 -9.16
N SER A 171 4.28 -4.58 -10.29
CA SER A 171 3.97 -5.74 -11.13
C SER A 171 4.17 -5.39 -12.61
N PRO A 172 5.36 -5.64 -13.18
CA PRO A 172 5.54 -5.50 -14.62
C PRO A 172 4.70 -6.60 -15.27
N LEU A 173 3.69 -6.18 -16.06
CA LEU A 173 2.81 -7.02 -16.86
C LEU A 173 3.51 -8.30 -17.29
N GLN A 174 2.91 -9.46 -17.00
CA GLN A 174 3.35 -10.75 -17.54
C GLN A 174 3.39 -10.65 -19.06
N THR A 175 4.58 -10.49 -19.61
CA THR A 175 4.80 -10.44 -21.05
C THR A 175 5.14 -11.83 -21.54
N LYS A 176 4.17 -12.39 -22.29
CA LYS A 176 4.30 -13.50 -23.24
C LYS A 176 4.65 -14.87 -22.65
N GLY A 177 3.62 -15.70 -22.52
CA GLY A 177 3.77 -17.15 -22.35
C GLY A 177 2.45 -17.79 -21.94
N ASN A 178 1.91 -18.67 -22.78
CA ASN A 178 0.74 -19.53 -22.58
C ASN A 178 -0.67 -18.91 -22.68
N THR A 179 -1.24 -19.09 -23.87
CA THR A 179 -2.68 -19.18 -24.22
C THR A 179 -3.37 -20.26 -23.37
N SER A 180 -3.58 -19.98 -22.09
CA SER A 180 -4.36 -20.81 -21.18
C SER A 180 -5.39 -19.93 -20.49
N LYS A 181 -6.62 -20.41 -20.28
CA LYS A 181 -7.71 -19.65 -19.64
C LYS A 181 -7.32 -19.00 -18.30
N GLN A 182 -6.36 -19.58 -17.59
CA GLN A 182 -5.84 -19.03 -16.34
C GLN A 182 -4.70 -18.01 -16.53
N GLY A 183 -3.92 -18.12 -17.61
CA GLY A 183 -2.99 -17.05 -18.04
C GLY A 183 -3.76 -15.81 -18.49
N ASP A 184 -4.90 -16.00 -19.16
CA ASP A 184 -5.82 -14.91 -19.52
C ASP A 184 -6.43 -14.24 -18.28
N LEU A 185 -6.78 -15.02 -17.24
CA LEU A 185 -7.24 -14.49 -15.97
C LEU A 185 -6.14 -13.70 -15.24
N ALA A 186 -4.92 -14.22 -15.17
CA ALA A 186 -3.79 -13.52 -14.53
C ALA A 186 -3.45 -12.21 -15.26
N LYS A 187 -3.44 -12.24 -16.60
CA LYS A 187 -3.27 -11.06 -17.44
C LYS A 187 -4.40 -10.05 -17.23
N ALA A 188 -5.65 -10.49 -17.17
CA ALA A 188 -6.79 -9.63 -16.88
C ALA A 188 -6.65 -8.96 -15.50
N MET A 189 -6.29 -9.72 -14.46
CA MET A 189 -6.01 -9.17 -13.13
C MET A 189 -4.88 -8.14 -13.15
N ALA A 190 -3.79 -8.40 -13.88
CA ALA A 190 -2.68 -7.47 -14.02
C ALA A 190 -3.09 -6.17 -14.74
N VAL A 191 -3.90 -6.27 -15.79
CA VAL A 191 -4.48 -5.11 -16.50
C VAL A 191 -5.42 -4.32 -15.57
N GLN A 192 -6.26 -5.00 -14.81
CA GLN A 192 -7.16 -4.37 -13.84
C GLN A 192 -6.38 -3.61 -12.76
N MET A 193 -5.36 -4.22 -12.16
CA MET A 193 -4.51 -3.56 -11.16
C MET A 193 -3.72 -2.39 -11.74
N LYS A 194 -3.27 -2.49 -13.00
CA LYS A 194 -2.48 -1.43 -13.63
C LYS A 194 -3.32 -0.25 -14.10
N TYR A 195 -4.51 -0.48 -14.67
CA TYR A 195 -5.26 0.59 -15.36
C TYR A 195 -6.58 0.94 -14.69
N ILE A 196 -7.31 -0.05 -14.16
CA ILE A 196 -8.62 0.21 -13.55
C ILE A 196 -8.46 0.70 -12.12
N LEU A 197 -7.59 0.05 -11.34
CA LEU A 197 -7.37 0.39 -9.93
C LEU A 197 -6.92 1.86 -9.74
N PRO A 198 -6.01 2.44 -10.54
CA PRO A 198 -5.63 3.85 -10.37
C PRO A 198 -6.76 4.83 -10.62
N VAL A 199 -7.62 4.56 -11.62
CA VAL A 199 -8.81 5.39 -11.89
C VAL A 199 -9.79 5.29 -10.73
N PHE A 200 -10.03 4.08 -10.22
CA PHE A 200 -10.87 3.85 -9.06
C PHE A 200 -10.32 4.55 -7.80
N MET A 201 -9.01 4.45 -7.56
CA MET A 201 -8.37 5.12 -6.42
C MET A 201 -8.42 6.65 -6.52
N ALA A 202 -8.23 7.21 -7.72
CA ALA A 202 -8.42 8.63 -7.96
C ALA A 202 -9.85 9.06 -7.61
N TYR A 203 -10.86 8.33 -8.09
CA TYR A 203 -12.27 8.60 -7.81
C TYR A 203 -12.60 8.52 -6.30
N ILE A 204 -12.14 7.47 -5.62
CA ILE A 204 -12.32 7.30 -4.17
C ILE A 204 -11.66 8.45 -3.41
N SER A 205 -10.42 8.79 -3.74
CA SER A 205 -9.71 9.90 -3.08
C SER A 205 -10.41 11.25 -3.28
N TYR A 206 -11.00 11.48 -4.47
CA TYR A 206 -11.77 12.68 -4.76
C TYR A 206 -13.06 12.78 -3.94
N ILE A 207 -13.78 11.66 -3.75
CA ILE A 207 -15.02 11.65 -2.96
C ILE A 207 -14.74 11.93 -1.48
N ILE A 208 -13.62 11.43 -0.98
CA ILE A 208 -13.33 11.44 0.46
C ILE A 208 -12.76 12.78 0.90
N SER A 209 -11.51 13.09 0.53
CA SER A 209 -10.82 14.32 0.92
C SER A 209 -9.45 14.45 0.25
N GLY A 210 -8.94 15.68 0.16
CA GLY A 210 -7.58 15.97 -0.25
C GLY A 210 -6.54 15.33 0.67
N ALA A 211 -6.84 15.18 1.96
CA ALA A 211 -5.97 14.51 2.93
C ALA A 211 -5.72 13.04 2.59
N VAL A 212 -6.76 12.30 2.19
CA VAL A 212 -6.62 10.91 1.74
C VAL A 212 -5.84 10.84 0.43
N ALA A 213 -6.08 11.77 -0.51
CA ALA A 213 -5.31 11.85 -1.74
C ALA A 213 -3.81 12.08 -1.46
N LEU A 214 -3.47 12.99 -0.53
CA LEU A 214 -2.09 13.28 -0.14
C LEU A 214 -1.39 12.08 0.53
N TYR A 215 -2.11 11.36 1.40
CA TYR A 215 -1.63 10.10 1.97
C TYR A 215 -1.30 9.08 0.88
N LEU A 216 -2.21 8.88 -0.09
CA LEU A 216 -2.00 7.93 -1.19
C LEU A 216 -0.81 8.32 -2.06
N ILE A 217 -0.69 9.59 -2.44
CA ILE A 217 0.46 10.11 -3.20
C ILE A 217 1.77 9.76 -2.47
N THR A 218 1.85 10.11 -1.19
CA THR A 218 3.07 9.91 -0.39
C THR A 218 3.41 8.43 -0.24
N SER A 219 2.40 7.61 0.08
CA SER A 219 2.54 6.16 0.21
C SER A 219 3.01 5.52 -1.10
N ASN A 220 2.47 5.94 -2.24
CA ASN A 220 2.83 5.43 -3.56
C ASN A 220 4.24 5.84 -3.96
N LEU A 221 4.63 7.10 -3.74
CA LEU A 221 5.98 7.58 -4.01
C LEU A 221 7.03 6.83 -3.19
N PHE A 222 6.75 6.59 -1.90
CA PHE A 222 7.62 5.78 -1.06
C PHE A 222 7.73 4.34 -1.60
N ALA A 223 6.61 3.72 -1.96
CA ALA A 223 6.59 2.36 -2.50
C ALA A 223 7.38 2.25 -3.82
N ILE A 224 7.25 3.23 -4.72
CA ILE A 224 8.03 3.29 -5.96
C ILE A 224 9.53 3.41 -5.64
N GLY A 225 9.92 4.35 -4.77
CA GLY A 225 11.32 4.51 -4.37
C GLY A 225 11.91 3.25 -3.74
N GLN A 226 11.14 2.60 -2.87
CA GLN A 226 11.50 1.33 -2.25
C GLN A 226 11.70 0.23 -3.31
N GLU A 227 10.75 0.06 -4.23
CA GLU A 227 10.80 -0.97 -5.26
C GLU A 227 11.99 -0.77 -6.22
N LEU A 228 12.27 0.48 -6.60
CA LEU A 228 13.44 0.83 -7.42
C LEU A 228 14.76 0.53 -6.68
N TYR A 229 14.84 0.86 -5.39
CA TYR A 229 16.02 0.57 -4.57
C TYR A 229 16.25 -0.94 -4.45
N ILE A 230 15.19 -1.71 -4.17
CA ILE A 230 15.26 -3.16 -4.03
C ILE A 230 15.68 -3.80 -5.35
N LYS A 231 15.06 -3.47 -6.47
CA LYS A 231 15.41 -4.01 -7.79
C LYS A 231 16.88 -3.76 -8.14
N LYS A 232 17.36 -2.54 -7.91
CA LYS A 232 18.77 -2.18 -8.15
C LYS A 232 19.74 -3.00 -7.30
N LYS A 233 19.42 -3.19 -6.01
CA LYS A 233 20.25 -3.98 -5.09
C LYS A 233 20.21 -5.47 -5.41
N TYR A 234 19.03 -6.00 -5.73
CA TYR A 234 18.80 -7.41 -6.03
C TYR A 234 19.50 -7.84 -7.33
N HIS A 235 19.34 -7.08 -8.42
CA HIS A 235 20.04 -7.36 -9.69
C HIS A 235 21.56 -7.38 -9.54
N LYS A 236 22.11 -6.49 -8.69
CA LYS A 236 23.56 -6.44 -8.44
C LYS A 236 24.06 -7.71 -7.73
N THR A 237 23.24 -8.35 -6.90
CA THR A 237 23.59 -9.61 -6.22
C THR A 237 23.49 -10.80 -7.16
N THR A 238 22.48 -10.86 -8.04
CA THR A 238 22.29 -12.01 -8.97
C THR A 238 23.33 -12.07 -10.09
N ILE A 239 23.96 -10.94 -10.48
CA ILE A 239 25.01 -10.91 -11.53
C ILE A 239 26.39 -11.34 -10.99
N VAL A 240 26.57 -11.44 -9.67
CA VAL A 240 27.87 -11.72 -9.01
C VAL A 240 27.96 -13.18 -8.51
N VAL A 241 27.00 -14.04 -8.88
CA VAL A 241 26.98 -15.47 -8.53
C VAL A 241 27.10 -16.32 -9.79
#